data_AF-A0A645JDA4-F1
#
_entry.id   AF-A0A645JDA4-F1
#
_cell.length_a   1.000
_cell.length_b   1.000
_cell.length_c   1.000
_cell.angle_alpha   90.00
_cell.angle_beta   90.00
_cell.angle_gamma   90.00
#
_symmetry.space_group_name_H-M   'P 1'
#
loop_
_entity.id
_entity.type
_entity.pdbx_description
1 polymer ?
#
loop_
_entity_poly.entity_id
_entity_poly.type
_entity_poly.pdbx_seq_one_letter_code
_entity_poly.pdbx_strand_id
1 'polypeptide(L)'
;MSKAGRLPKPPAELVKISLRGQVKVELDGPLAQNMKSYHQTNGLMQGLQAVGSTMNIFPDSLANIDGDLFLRAFATAMGMPQSVIREKDEVAKIKKEQAAQAQAQAQQQQAVAQSQVLKNLNGVQGTASQQMAQGLYGGGM
;
A
#
# COMPACT_ATOMS: atom_id res chain seq x y z
N MET A 1 -21.07 19.26 -38.57
CA MET A 1 -22.45 19.73 -38.81
C MET A 1 -22.81 20.80 -37.76
N SER A 2 -22.59 22.08 -38.09
CA SER A 2 -22.90 23.24 -37.23
C SER A 2 -24.34 23.74 -37.45
N LYS A 3 -25.36 22.91 -37.16
CA LYS A 3 -26.77 23.27 -37.38
C LYS A 3 -27.72 22.61 -36.37
N ALA A 4 -27.60 22.98 -35.10
CA ALA A 4 -28.69 23.01 -34.14
C ALA A 4 -28.15 23.69 -32.89
N GLY A 5 -28.60 24.92 -32.60
CA GLY A 5 -28.16 25.74 -31.46
C GLY A 5 -28.47 25.11 -30.09
N ARG A 6 -27.79 24.02 -29.76
CA ARG A 6 -27.96 23.21 -28.55
C ARG A 6 -26.76 23.25 -27.61
N LEU A 7 -25.69 23.94 -28.00
CA LEU A 7 -24.55 24.19 -27.12
C LEU A 7 -24.79 25.55 -26.44
N PRO A 8 -25.02 25.61 -25.10
CA PRO A 8 -24.97 26.87 -24.39
C PRO A 8 -23.61 27.53 -24.63
N LYS A 9 -23.59 28.87 -24.71
CA LYS A 9 -22.39 29.64 -25.03
C LYS A 9 -21.20 29.12 -24.20
N PRO A 10 -20.08 28.71 -24.84
CA PRO A 10 -18.93 28.19 -24.13
C PRO A 10 -18.53 29.14 -23.00
N PRO A 11 -18.29 28.65 -21.77
CA PRO A 11 -17.77 29.44 -20.68
C PRO A 11 -16.54 30.25 -21.12
N ALA A 12 -16.45 31.52 -20.71
CA ALA A 12 -15.45 32.48 -21.20
C ALA A 12 -13.99 32.01 -21.03
N GLU A 13 -13.74 31.07 -20.12
CA GLU A 13 -12.43 30.43 -19.92
C GLU A 13 -12.00 29.60 -21.14
N LEU A 14 -12.92 28.90 -21.81
CA LEU A 14 -12.62 28.08 -22.99
C LEU A 14 -12.29 28.94 -24.23
N VAL A 15 -12.85 30.15 -24.30
CA VAL A 15 -12.58 31.09 -25.41
C VAL A 15 -11.17 31.67 -25.30
N LYS A 16 -10.67 31.91 -24.07
CA LYS A 16 -9.29 32.38 -23.85
C LYS A 16 -8.25 31.32 -24.23
N ILE A 17 -8.55 30.05 -24.01
CA ILE A 17 -7.66 28.92 -24.35
C ILE A 17 -7.63 28.68 -25.88
N SER A 18 -8.78 28.83 -26.54
CA SER A 18 -8.93 28.62 -27.99
C SER A 18 -8.13 29.59 -28.86
N LEU A 19 -7.78 30.77 -28.33
CA LEU A 19 -6.97 31.79 -29.03
C LEU A 19 -5.45 31.52 -28.95
N ARG A 20 -4.99 30.59 -28.12
CA ARG A 20 -3.55 30.35 -27.86
C ARG A 20 -3.02 28.98 -28.29
N GLY A 21 -3.85 28.09 -28.80
CA GLY A 21 -3.38 26.79 -29.26
C GLY A 21 -4.47 25.74 -29.26
N GLN A 22 -4.39 24.87 -30.26
CA GLN A 22 -5.32 23.81 -30.63
C GLN A 22 -5.97 23.13 -29.41
N VAL A 23 -7.27 23.37 -29.21
CA VAL A 23 -8.07 22.54 -28.31
C VAL A 23 -8.23 21.18 -28.98
N LYS A 24 -7.43 20.19 -28.55
CA LYS A 24 -7.55 18.80 -28.99
C LYS A 24 -8.81 18.21 -28.35
N VAL A 25 -9.95 18.39 -29.00
CA VAL A 25 -11.20 17.75 -28.59
C VAL A 25 -11.14 16.29 -29.05
N GLU A 26 -10.56 15.43 -28.21
CA GLU A 26 -10.67 13.98 -28.39
C GLU A 26 -12.11 13.57 -28.06
N LEU A 27 -12.90 13.36 -29.11
CA LEU A 27 -14.22 12.73 -29.01
C LEU A 27 -14.02 11.21 -28.91
N ASP A 28 -13.54 10.72 -27.76
CA ASP A 28 -13.67 9.31 -27.44
C ASP A 28 -15.16 9.06 -27.21
N GLY A 29 -15.88 8.56 -28.23
CA GLY A 29 -17.26 8.10 -28.03
C GLY A 29 -17.33 7.11 -26.86
N PRO A 30 -18.51 6.86 -26.26
CA PRO A 30 -18.64 5.99 -25.09
C PRO A 30 -17.98 4.61 -25.32
N LEU A 31 -17.94 4.13 -26.56
CA LEU A 31 -17.20 2.93 -26.94
C LEU A 31 -15.66 3.10 -26.87
N ALA A 32 -15.10 4.18 -27.39
CA ALA A 32 -13.65 4.44 -27.33
C ALA A 32 -13.17 4.71 -25.91
N GLN A 33 -13.98 5.41 -25.10
CA GLN A 33 -13.72 5.59 -23.68
C GLN A 33 -13.74 4.24 -22.93
N ASN A 34 -14.70 3.37 -23.23
CA ASN A 34 -14.76 2.01 -22.68
C ASN A 34 -13.59 1.13 -23.15
N MET A 35 -13.19 1.22 -24.42
CA MET A 35 -12.02 0.49 -24.94
C MET A 35 -10.73 0.95 -24.25
N LYS A 36 -10.56 2.26 -24.06
CA LYS A 36 -9.42 2.84 -23.36
C LYS A 36 -9.37 2.37 -21.91
N SER A 37 -10.48 2.43 -21.18
CA SER A 37 -10.56 1.90 -19.80
C SER A 37 -10.30 0.40 -19.75
N TYR A 38 -10.80 -0.37 -20.73
CA TYR A 38 -10.56 -1.82 -20.82
C TYR A 38 -9.08 -2.14 -21.07
N HIS A 39 -8.44 -1.46 -22.01
CA HIS A 39 -7.01 -1.62 -22.28
C HIS A 39 -6.13 -1.18 -21.10
N GLN A 40 -6.51 -0.10 -20.41
CA GLN A 40 -5.81 0.35 -19.21
C GLN A 40 -5.94 -0.66 -18.06
N THR A 41 -7.14 -1.19 -17.82
CA THR A 41 -7.39 -2.18 -16.78
C THR A 41 -6.62 -3.48 -17.06
N ASN A 42 -6.67 -3.97 -18.30
CA ASN A 42 -5.92 -5.17 -18.70
C ASN A 42 -4.40 -4.95 -18.64
N GLY A 43 -3.90 -3.80 -19.09
CA GLY A 43 -2.48 -3.46 -19.02
C GLY A 43 -1.97 -3.37 -17.59
N LEU A 44 -2.75 -2.79 -16.67
CA LEU A 44 -2.42 -2.75 -15.25
C LEU A 44 -2.38 -4.16 -14.65
N MET A 45 -3.36 -5.03 -14.95
CA MET A 45 -3.37 -6.40 -14.44
C MET A 45 -2.21 -7.25 -14.98
N GLN A 46 -1.94 -7.19 -16.28
CA GLN A 46 -0.80 -7.89 -16.88
C GLN A 46 0.53 -7.38 -16.34
N GLY A 47 0.65 -6.06 -16.14
CA GLY A 47 1.79 -5.43 -15.49
C GLY A 47 2.00 -5.97 -14.07
N LEU A 48 0.94 -6.05 -13.26
CA LEU A 48 1.03 -6.61 -11.91
C LEU A 48 1.49 -8.07 -11.89
N GLN A 49 0.99 -8.90 -12.81
CA GLN A 49 1.44 -10.29 -12.96
C GLN A 49 2.92 -10.36 -13.34
N ALA A 50 3.36 -9.55 -14.31
CA ALA A 50 4.75 -9.50 -14.74
C ALA A 50 5.69 -9.09 -13.59
N VAL A 51 5.25 -8.14 -12.76
CA VAL A 51 5.99 -7.71 -11.56
C VAL A 51 6.11 -8.84 -10.56
N GLY A 52 5.03 -9.56 -10.27
CA GLY A 52 5.05 -10.72 -9.38
C GLY A 52 6.03 -11.81 -9.84
N SER A 53 6.13 -12.07 -11.15
CA SER A 53 7.14 -12.98 -11.70
C SER A 53 8.56 -12.42 -11.61
N THR A 54 8.73 -11.11 -11.79
CA THR A 54 10.04 -10.44 -11.76
C THR A 54 10.61 -10.39 -10.34
N MET A 55 9.78 -10.34 -9.30
CA MET A 55 10.21 -10.34 -7.89
C MET A 55 11.07 -11.54 -7.50
N ASN A 56 10.83 -12.72 -8.09
CA ASN A 56 11.62 -13.92 -7.80
C ASN A 56 13.05 -13.83 -8.34
N ILE A 57 13.27 -12.96 -9.32
CA ILE A 57 14.56 -12.79 -10.01
C ILE A 57 15.26 -11.53 -9.49
N PHE A 58 14.50 -10.46 -9.27
CA PHE A 58 15.00 -9.16 -8.84
C PHE A 58 14.13 -8.61 -7.70
N PRO A 59 14.46 -8.93 -6.42
CA PRO A 59 13.65 -8.53 -5.27
C PRO A 59 13.56 -7.01 -5.08
N ASP A 60 14.59 -6.26 -5.49
CA ASP A 60 14.62 -4.80 -5.38
C ASP A 60 13.74 -4.08 -6.43
N SER A 61 13.24 -4.80 -7.44
CA SER A 61 12.45 -4.20 -8.53
C SER A 61 11.12 -3.62 -8.06
N LEU A 62 10.61 -4.06 -6.90
CA LEU A 62 9.41 -3.48 -6.29
C LEU A 62 9.58 -2.00 -5.95
N ALA A 63 10.80 -1.53 -5.68
CA ALA A 63 11.05 -0.13 -5.38
C ALA A 63 10.77 0.79 -6.59
N ASN A 64 10.73 0.24 -7.81
CA ASN A 64 10.44 0.99 -9.03
C ASN A 64 8.95 1.25 -9.24
N ILE A 65 8.07 0.61 -8.47
CA ILE A 65 6.61 0.66 -8.68
C ILE A 65 5.93 1.24 -7.46
N ASP A 66 5.24 2.35 -7.66
CA ASP A 66 4.36 2.93 -6.66
C ASP A 66 3.02 2.18 -6.65
N GLY A 67 2.85 1.32 -5.65
CA GLY A 67 1.62 0.55 -5.44
C GLY A 67 0.39 1.41 -5.15
N ASP A 68 0.55 2.60 -4.55
CA ASP A 68 -0.58 3.49 -4.26
C ASP A 68 -1.10 4.15 -5.53
N LEU A 69 -0.18 4.62 -6.38
CA LEU A 69 -0.54 5.18 -7.69
C LEU A 69 -1.14 4.11 -8.59
N PHE A 70 -0.59 2.89 -8.57
CA PHE A 70 -1.13 1.75 -9.31
C PHE A 70 -2.57 1.44 -8.90
N LEU A 71 -2.83 1.27 -7.59
CA LEU A 71 -4.18 0.95 -7.10
C LEU A 71 -5.18 2.06 -7.40
N ARG A 72 -4.78 3.33 -7.33
CA ARG A 72 -5.65 4.46 -7.70
C ARG A 72 -5.97 4.48 -9.20
N ALA A 73 -4.96 4.27 -10.04
CA ALA A 73 -5.15 4.20 -11.48
C ALA A 73 -6.07 3.03 -11.85
N PHE A 74 -5.87 1.87 -11.22
CA PHE A 74 -6.69 0.68 -11.40
C PHE A 74 -8.14 0.90 -10.94
N ALA A 75 -8.37 1.45 -9.75
CA ALA A 75 -9.70 1.77 -9.25
C ALA A 75 -10.44 2.75 -10.19
N THR A 76 -9.72 3.76 -10.70
CA THR A 76 -10.28 4.72 -11.66
C THR A 76 -10.61 4.05 -13.00
N ALA A 77 -9.74 3.18 -13.51
CA ALA A 77 -9.96 2.44 -14.76
C ALA A 77 -11.14 1.46 -14.67
N MET A 78 -11.38 0.88 -13.48
CA MET A 78 -12.57 0.05 -13.18
C MET A 78 -13.86 0.85 -12.97
N GLY A 79 -13.81 2.19 -13.05
CA GLY A 79 -15.00 3.04 -12.89
C GLY A 79 -15.43 3.26 -11.45
N MET A 80 -14.53 3.04 -10.48
CA MET A 80 -14.81 3.31 -9.08
C MET A 80 -14.94 4.83 -8.86
N PRO A 81 -16.00 5.30 -8.16
CA PRO A 81 -16.18 6.74 -7.96
C PRO A 81 -15.05 7.32 -7.12
N GLN A 82 -14.54 8.51 -7.48
CA GLN A 82 -13.42 9.13 -6.76
C GLN A 82 -13.73 9.36 -5.28
N SER A 83 -15.00 9.50 -4.91
CA SER A 83 -15.45 9.67 -3.51
C SER A 83 -15.12 8.49 -2.59
N VAL A 84 -14.89 7.29 -3.13
CA VAL A 84 -14.48 6.12 -2.32
C VAL A 84 -12.96 5.93 -2.29
N ILE A 85 -12.22 6.70 -3.08
CA ILE A 85 -10.76 6.66 -3.11
C ILE A 85 -10.25 7.71 -2.12
N ARG A 86 -9.65 7.26 -1.01
CA ARG A 86 -9.06 8.17 -0.01
C ARG A 86 -8.04 9.12 -0.63
N GLU A 87 -7.88 10.30 -0.06
CA GLU A 87 -6.88 11.26 -0.53
C GLU A 87 -5.45 10.82 -0.21
N LYS A 88 -4.49 11.29 -1.02
CA LYS A 88 -3.07 10.90 -0.87
C LYS A 88 -2.52 11.24 0.52
N ASP A 89 -2.87 12.41 1.04
CA ASP A 89 -2.41 12.87 2.35
C ASP A 89 -2.98 12.03 3.50
N GLU A 90 -4.22 11.55 3.36
CA GLU A 90 -4.86 10.67 4.34
C GLU A 90 -4.17 9.31 4.37
N VAL A 91 -3.88 8.74 3.19
CA VAL A 91 -3.14 7.47 3.08
C VAL A 91 -1.73 7.61 3.66
N ALA A 92 -1.04 8.73 3.40
CA ALA A 92 0.28 8.99 3.95
C ALA A 92 0.27 9.05 5.49
N LYS A 93 -0.75 9.68 6.09
CA LYS A 93 -0.94 9.69 7.55
C LYS A 93 -1.18 8.27 8.09
N ILE A 94 -2.09 7.51 7.48
CA ILE A 94 -2.38 6.13 7.88
C ILE A 94 -1.11 5.27 7.82
N LYS A 95 -0.32 5.37 6.74
CA LYS A 95 0.94 4.63 6.62
C LYS A 95 1.95 5.02 7.68
N LYS A 96 2.04 6.31 8.02
CA LYS A 96 2.92 6.78 9.09
C LYS A 96 2.48 6.26 10.46
N GLU A 97 1.19 6.26 10.74
CA GLU A 97 0.62 5.70 11.97
C GLU A 97 0.86 4.19 12.06
N GLN A 98 0.64 3.46 10.96
CA GLN A 98 0.91 2.02 10.88
C GLN A 98 2.40 1.71 11.08
N ALA A 99 3.30 2.49 10.47
CA ALA A 99 4.73 2.33 10.67
C ALA A 99 5.14 2.59 12.13
N ALA A 100 4.58 3.62 12.77
CA ALA A 100 4.82 3.90 14.17
C ALA A 100 4.30 2.79 15.09
N GLN A 101 3.09 2.25 14.82
CA GLN A 101 2.53 1.12 15.56
C GLN A 101 3.35 -0.15 15.37
N ALA A 102 3.80 -0.44 14.16
CA ALA A 102 4.66 -1.60 13.88
C ALA A 102 5.99 -1.50 14.63
N GLN A 103 6.59 -0.30 14.69
CA GLN A 103 7.82 -0.07 15.45
C GLN A 103 7.60 -0.26 16.97
N ALA A 104 6.49 0.26 17.50
CA ALA A 104 6.14 0.08 18.92
C ALA A 104 5.90 -1.41 19.25
N GLN A 105 5.19 -2.14 18.40
CA GLN A 105 4.97 -3.59 18.56
C GLN A 105 6.28 -4.37 18.49
N ALA A 106 7.19 -4.02 17.58
CA ALA A 106 8.49 -4.67 17.48
C ALA A 106 9.33 -4.47 18.76
N GLN A 107 9.33 -3.26 19.33
CA GLN A 107 10.01 -2.99 20.59
C GLN A 107 9.40 -3.77 21.76
N GLN A 108 8.07 -3.84 21.82
CA GLN A 108 7.38 -4.60 22.86
C GLN A 108 7.69 -6.11 22.75
N GLN A 109 7.69 -6.67 21.54
CA GLN A 109 8.06 -8.06 21.30
C GLN A 109 9.51 -8.34 21.73
N GLN A 110 10.43 -7.43 21.46
CA GLN A 110 11.83 -7.54 21.91
C GLN A 110 11.94 -7.51 23.44
N ALA A 111 11.24 -6.59 24.11
CA ALA A 111 11.24 -6.50 25.57
C ALA A 111 10.65 -7.75 26.24
N VAL A 112 9.57 -8.30 25.67
CA VAL A 112 8.96 -9.55 26.15
C VAL A 112 9.90 -10.74 25.95
N ALA A 113 10.53 -10.85 24.76
CA ALA A 113 11.49 -11.90 24.48
C ALA A 113 12.69 -11.85 25.45
N GLN A 114 13.24 -10.67 25.72
CA GLN A 114 14.34 -10.50 26.69
C GLN A 114 13.89 -10.87 28.12
N SER A 115 12.69 -10.45 28.53
CA SER A 115 12.14 -10.79 29.85
C SER A 115 11.96 -12.30 30.02
N GLN A 116 11.48 -13.00 28.98
CA GLN A 116 11.34 -14.46 29.00
C GLN A 116 12.68 -15.17 29.10
N VAL A 117 13.71 -14.72 28.39
CA VAL A 117 15.07 -15.27 28.50
C VAL A 117 15.60 -15.10 29.93
N LEU A 118 15.47 -13.90 30.52
CA LEU A 118 15.92 -13.63 31.90
C LEU A 118 15.14 -14.45 32.94
N LYS A 119 13.82 -14.60 32.79
CA LYS A 119 13.00 -15.45 33.66
C LYS A 119 13.41 -16.91 33.58
N ASN A 120 13.67 -17.42 32.37
CA ASN A 120 14.11 -18.80 32.17
C ASN A 120 15.49 -19.03 32.81
N LEU A 121 16.42 -18.10 32.67
CA LEU A 121 17.75 -18.16 33.32
C LEU A 121 17.66 -18.16 34.85
N ASN A 122 16.85 -17.26 35.43
CA ASN A 122 16.66 -17.19 36.88
C ASN A 122 15.93 -18.43 37.43
N GLY A 123 14.96 -18.98 36.68
CA GLY A 123 14.26 -20.21 37.05
C GLY A 123 15.16 -21.44 37.07
N VAL A 124 16.11 -21.53 36.14
CA VAL A 124 17.12 -22.60 36.10
C VAL A 124 18.12 -22.46 37.26
N GLN A 125 18.50 -21.25 37.63
CA GLN A 125 19.43 -21.02 38.76
C GLN A 125 18.78 -21.31 40.13
N GLY A 126 17.50 -20.96 40.29
CA GLY A 126 16.72 -21.25 41.50
C GLY A 126 16.47 -22.75 41.71
N THR A 127 16.17 -23.48 40.64
CA THR A 127 15.94 -24.93 40.71
C THR A 127 17.25 -25.72 40.90
N ALA A 128 18.34 -25.34 40.23
CA ALA A 128 19.65 -25.97 40.41
C ALA A 128 20.21 -25.78 41.83
N SER A 129 20.04 -24.60 42.43
CA SER A 129 20.47 -24.33 43.81
C SER A 129 19.64 -25.09 44.85
N GLN A 130 18.33 -25.24 44.63
CA GLN A 130 17.46 -26.07 45.48
C GLN A 130 17.79 -27.56 45.39
N GLN A 131 18.11 -28.08 44.21
CA GLN A 131 18.52 -29.47 44.03
C GLN A 131 19.88 -29.76 44.67
N MET A 132 20.83 -28.82 44.61
CA MET A 132 22.12 -28.95 45.28
C MET A 132 21.99 -28.89 46.80
N ALA A 133 21.13 -28.03 47.32
CA ALA A 133 20.87 -27.94 48.76
C ALA A 133 20.16 -29.19 49.31
N GLN A 134 19.25 -29.80 48.55
CA GLN A 134 18.62 -31.08 48.92
C GLN A 134 19.59 -32.26 48.84
N GLY A 135 20.51 -32.28 47.86
CA GLY A 135 21.53 -33.32 47.75
C GLY A 135 22.55 -33.30 48.90
N LEU A 136 22.86 -32.12 49.44
CA LEU A 136 23.84 -31.98 50.53
C LEU A 136 23.26 -32.33 51.92
N TYR A 137 21.95 -32.18 52.12
CA TYR A 137 21.28 -32.54 53.38
C TYR A 137 20.77 -33.99 53.44
N GLY A 138 20.74 -34.72 52.31
CA GLY A 138 20.23 -36.10 52.25
C GLY A 138 21.29 -37.21 52.26
N GLY A 139 22.59 -36.88 52.23
CA GLY A 139 23.68 -37.84 52.03
C GLY A 139 24.40 -38.33 53.30
N GLY A 140 23.90 -38.01 54.49
CA GLY A 140 24.53 -38.38 55.77
C GLY A 140 23.64 -39.28 56.62
N MET A 141 23.51 -40.55 56.24
CA MET A 141 23.09 -41.67 57.09
C MET A 141 23.80 -42.93 56.61
#